data_AF-A0A452FNQ6-F1
#
_entry.id   AF-A0A452FNQ6-F1
#
_cell.length_a   1.000
_cell.length_b   1.000
_cell.length_c   1.000
_cell.angle_alpha   90.00
_cell.angle_beta   90.00
_cell.angle_gamma   90.00
#
_symmetry.space_group_name_H-M   'P 1'
#
loop_
_entity.id
_entity.type
_entity.pdbx_description
1 polymer ?
#
loop_
_entity_poly.entity_id
_entity_poly.type
_entity_poly.pdbx_seq_one_letter_code
_entity_poly.pdbx_strand_id
1 'polypeptide(L)'
;MAAPCVSCGAAASYRLFLAGRVSFAREQGLWKAAAAGLQTGTSCQILRLKHSPAVTTKKNVAALRRESYTVDFIKKQIEEFNIGKRHLANMMGEDPETFTQEDIDRAITYLFPSGLFEKRARPIMKHPEEIFPKQRAIQWGEDGRPFHFLFYTGKQSYYSLMHEAYGKVLHVEERQDQLRAKGLFSEKPKTKDPIGSRWLIKEELEEMLVEKLSDQDYAQFIRLLERLSALPCDAAEEEFVGRFRRTVTVQSKKHLIEPLQYDEQGMAFSTGQGKRKTANAEAVVYGHGSGKIEINGVDYLLYFPVTQDREQLMFPFHFLDRLGKHDVTCTVSGGGRSSQAGAIRLAVARALCSFITEDEVEWMRQAGLLTTDPRVRERKKPGQEGARRKFTWKKR
;
A
#
# COMPACT_ATOMS: atom_id res chain seq x y z
N MET A 1 -7.16 53.80 1.94
CA MET A 1 -8.36 53.21 1.32
C MET A 1 -8.69 51.92 2.05
N ALA A 2 -9.74 51.96 2.87
CA ALA A 2 -10.12 50.90 3.77
C ALA A 2 -10.82 49.76 3.01
N ALA A 3 -10.35 48.53 3.21
CA ALA A 3 -11.03 47.31 2.81
C ALA A 3 -11.79 46.77 4.03
N PRO A 4 -13.11 46.49 3.95
CA PRO A 4 -13.82 45.92 5.08
C PRO A 4 -13.69 44.40 5.12
N CYS A 5 -13.36 43.91 6.31
CA CYS A 5 -13.39 42.51 6.73
C CYS A 5 -14.78 41.89 6.53
N VAL A 6 -14.83 40.70 5.93
CA VAL A 6 -16.03 39.85 5.88
C VAL A 6 -16.02 38.93 7.10
N SER A 7 -16.94 39.17 8.04
CA SER A 7 -17.23 38.28 9.16
C SER A 7 -18.23 37.19 8.72
N CYS A 8 -17.83 35.92 8.79
CA CYS A 8 -18.72 34.77 8.66
C CYS A 8 -19.51 34.55 9.97
N GLY A 9 -20.79 34.92 9.98
CA GLY A 9 -21.74 34.54 11.01
C GLY A 9 -22.45 33.24 10.64
N ALA A 10 -22.14 32.16 11.34
CA ALA A 10 -22.85 30.88 11.23
C ALA A 10 -24.14 30.95 12.07
N ALA A 11 -25.30 30.95 11.40
CA ALA A 11 -26.60 30.84 12.06
C ALA A 11 -26.98 29.35 12.23
N ALA A 12 -26.89 28.86 13.47
CA ALA A 12 -27.41 27.56 13.88
C ALA A 12 -28.91 27.68 14.16
N SER A 13 -29.75 27.16 13.27
CA SER A 13 -31.19 27.04 13.50
C SER A 13 -31.52 25.71 14.19
N TYR A 14 -31.85 25.79 15.48
CA TYR A 14 -32.44 24.69 16.26
C TYR A 14 -33.83 24.33 15.70
N ARG A 15 -34.01 23.09 15.24
CA ARG A 15 -35.33 22.51 14.95
C ARG A 15 -35.84 21.75 16.17
N LEU A 16 -36.83 22.32 16.85
CA LEU A 16 -37.69 21.62 17.79
C LEU A 16 -38.61 20.67 17.01
N PHE A 17 -38.45 19.37 17.22
CA PHE A 17 -39.38 18.33 16.76
C PHE A 17 -40.53 18.22 17.76
N LEU A 18 -41.73 18.66 17.37
CA LEU A 18 -42.98 18.21 17.99
C LEU A 18 -43.53 17.08 17.14
N ALA A 19 -43.60 15.89 17.72
CA ALA A 19 -44.12 14.69 17.12
C ALA A 19 -45.64 14.77 17.00
N GLY A 20 -46.14 14.83 15.76
CA GLY A 20 -47.53 14.54 15.42
C GLY A 20 -47.57 13.39 14.41
N ARG A 21 -48.03 12.22 14.85
CA ARG A 21 -48.31 11.08 13.97
C ARG A 21 -49.40 11.48 12.96
N VAL A 22 -49.07 11.48 11.68
CA VAL A 22 -50.08 11.47 10.60
C VAL A 22 -49.76 10.27 9.72
N SER A 23 -50.64 9.28 9.79
CA SER A 23 -50.62 8.09 8.95
C SER A 23 -50.97 8.50 7.51
N PHE A 24 -50.07 8.26 6.57
CA PHE A 24 -50.36 8.41 5.14
C PHE A 24 -51.04 7.13 4.62
N ALA A 25 -52.34 7.22 4.35
CA ALA A 25 -53.01 6.28 3.47
C ALA A 25 -52.83 6.73 2.02
N ARG A 26 -52.47 5.78 1.16
CA ARG A 26 -52.27 5.97 -0.28
C ARG A 26 -53.61 5.70 -0.98
N GLU A 27 -54.24 6.73 -1.51
CA GLU A 27 -55.30 6.56 -2.51
C GLU A 27 -54.98 7.36 -3.77
N GLN A 28 -55.17 6.66 -4.90
CA GLN A 28 -55.10 7.15 -6.26
C GLN A 28 -56.39 7.91 -6.57
N GLY A 29 -56.31 9.10 -7.17
CA GLY A 29 -57.51 9.74 -7.71
C GLY A 29 -57.39 11.23 -7.93
N LEU A 30 -57.93 11.68 -9.07
CA LEU A 30 -57.99 13.06 -9.54
C LEU A 30 -58.43 14.06 -8.46
N TRP A 31 -57.80 15.23 -8.49
CA TRP A 31 -58.23 16.40 -7.74
C TRP A 31 -59.58 16.88 -8.29
N LYS A 32 -60.68 16.57 -7.58
CA LYS A 32 -61.92 17.35 -7.63
C LYS A 32 -61.92 18.30 -6.44
N ALA A 33 -62.09 19.59 -6.71
CA ALA A 33 -62.25 20.61 -5.68
C ALA A 33 -63.50 20.29 -4.83
N ALA A 34 -63.33 20.21 -3.51
CA ALA A 34 -64.42 20.04 -2.58
C ALA A 34 -65.27 21.31 -2.54
N ALA A 35 -66.54 21.18 -2.92
CA ALA A 35 -67.58 22.14 -2.60
C ALA A 35 -67.86 22.07 -1.08
N ALA A 36 -67.53 23.15 -0.37
CA ALA A 36 -67.93 23.32 1.03
C ALA A 36 -69.23 24.14 1.07
N GLY A 37 -70.25 23.57 1.73
CA GLY A 37 -71.55 24.19 1.93
C GLY A 37 -71.47 25.45 2.80
N LEU A 38 -72.25 26.45 2.42
CA LEU A 38 -72.45 27.69 3.16
C LEU A 38 -73.79 27.64 3.89
N GLN A 39 -73.76 27.88 5.20
CA GLN A 39 -74.84 28.58 5.89
C GLN A 39 -74.33 29.93 6.42
N THR A 40 -75.24 30.87 6.39
CA THR A 40 -75.08 32.32 6.28
C THR A 40 -74.69 33.01 7.58
N GLY A 41 -73.75 33.96 7.49
CA GLY A 41 -73.50 35.00 8.49
C GLY A 41 -72.89 36.22 7.81
N THR A 42 -73.63 37.33 7.75
CA THR A 42 -73.23 38.59 7.13
C THR A 42 -72.11 39.26 7.92
N SER A 43 -70.86 39.07 7.49
CA SER A 43 -69.73 39.93 7.84
C SER A 43 -68.91 40.24 6.59
N CYS A 44 -68.59 41.51 6.38
CA CYS A 44 -67.90 41.99 5.19
C CYS A 44 -66.42 41.56 5.26
N GLN A 45 -66.06 40.41 4.69
CA GLN A 45 -64.67 39.96 4.58
C GLN A 45 -63.97 40.73 3.45
N ILE A 46 -63.00 41.58 3.80
CA ILE A 46 -62.09 42.18 2.82
C ILE A 46 -61.15 41.08 2.33
N LEU A 47 -61.43 40.55 1.14
CA LEU A 47 -60.55 39.60 0.46
C LEU A 47 -59.27 40.32 0.00
N ARG A 48 -58.20 40.26 0.81
CA ARG A 48 -56.85 40.63 0.33
C ARG A 48 -56.34 39.54 -0.61
N LEU A 49 -56.38 39.84 -1.90
CA LEU A 49 -55.76 39.07 -2.97
C LEU A 49 -54.22 39.03 -2.75
N LYS A 50 -53.71 37.99 -2.08
CA LYS A 50 -52.27 37.75 -1.96
C LYS A 50 -51.76 37.15 -3.27
N HIS A 51 -51.12 37.98 -4.09
CA HIS A 51 -50.47 37.52 -5.30
C HIS A 51 -49.11 36.94 -4.88
N SER A 52 -48.91 35.64 -5.03
CA SER A 52 -47.58 35.03 -4.90
C SER A 52 -46.82 35.21 -6.22
N PRO A 53 -45.73 36.00 -6.27
CA PRO A 53 -44.96 36.15 -7.50
C PRO A 53 -44.18 34.86 -7.76
N ALA A 54 -44.65 34.03 -8.67
CA ALA A 54 -43.86 32.92 -9.20
C ALA A 54 -42.88 33.48 -10.24
N VAL A 55 -41.70 33.92 -9.79
CA VAL A 55 -40.62 34.35 -10.68
C VAL A 55 -39.87 33.11 -11.15
N THR A 56 -39.84 32.86 -12.46
CA THR A 56 -39.03 31.79 -13.04
C THR A 56 -37.54 32.09 -12.83
N THR A 57 -36.89 31.36 -11.93
CA THR A 57 -35.44 31.44 -11.74
C THR A 57 -34.73 30.73 -12.89
N LYS A 58 -33.65 31.32 -13.42
CA LYS A 58 -32.83 30.69 -14.46
C LYS A 58 -32.33 29.32 -13.96
N LYS A 59 -32.41 28.29 -14.82
CA LYS A 59 -31.89 26.96 -14.51
C LYS A 59 -30.37 27.04 -14.32
N ASN A 60 -29.87 26.45 -13.24
CA ASN A 60 -28.43 26.39 -13.00
C ASN A 60 -27.77 25.47 -14.05
N VAL A 61 -26.68 25.95 -14.65
CA VAL A 61 -25.82 25.12 -15.51
C VAL A 61 -24.90 24.33 -14.60
N ALA A 62 -24.74 23.03 -14.86
CA ALA A 62 -23.85 22.17 -14.10
C ALA A 62 -22.39 22.64 -14.26
N ALA A 63 -21.84 23.21 -13.19
CA ALA A 63 -20.47 23.71 -13.15
C ALA A 63 -19.43 22.57 -13.03
N LEU A 64 -19.78 21.48 -12.35
CA LEU A 64 -18.90 20.33 -12.16
C LEU A 64 -19.11 19.30 -13.27
N ARG A 65 -18.10 19.12 -14.13
CA ARG A 65 -18.04 18.03 -15.12
C ARG A 65 -16.82 17.17 -14.82
N ARG A 66 -16.94 15.87 -15.08
CA ARG A 66 -15.77 14.99 -15.07
C ARG A 66 -14.90 15.36 -16.26
N GLU A 67 -13.60 15.48 -16.03
CA GLU A 67 -12.63 15.70 -17.10
C GLU A 67 -12.58 14.44 -17.97
N SER A 68 -12.89 14.60 -19.26
CA SER A 68 -12.78 13.56 -20.27
C SER A 68 -11.64 13.90 -21.21
N TYR A 69 -10.73 12.95 -21.42
CA TYR A 69 -9.54 13.17 -22.24
C TYR A 69 -9.79 12.49 -23.59
N THR A 70 -9.93 13.27 -24.65
CA THR A 70 -10.09 12.73 -25.99
C THR A 70 -8.76 12.16 -26.51
N VAL A 71 -8.84 11.26 -27.47
CA VAL A 71 -7.65 10.68 -28.11
C VAL A 71 -6.76 11.78 -28.71
N ASP A 72 -7.36 12.79 -29.31
CA ASP A 72 -6.62 13.92 -29.89
C ASP A 72 -5.94 14.79 -28.84
N PHE A 73 -6.55 14.91 -27.64
CA PHE A 73 -5.90 15.59 -26.52
C PHE A 73 -4.65 14.83 -26.07
N ILE A 74 -4.76 13.51 -25.91
CA ILE A 74 -3.59 12.68 -25.52
C ILE A 74 -2.48 12.76 -26.57
N LYS A 75 -2.81 12.72 -27.86
CA LYS A 75 -1.83 12.89 -28.95
C LYS A 75 -1.07 14.22 -28.85
N LYS A 76 -1.77 15.32 -28.63
CA LYS A 76 -1.14 16.64 -28.43
C LYS A 76 -0.22 16.66 -27.21
N GLN A 77 -0.63 16.05 -26.10
CA GLN A 77 0.20 15.96 -24.90
C GLN A 77 1.48 15.12 -25.14
N ILE A 78 1.42 14.10 -26.00
CA ILE A 78 2.60 13.31 -26.39
C ILE A 78 3.58 14.17 -27.20
N GLU A 79 3.08 14.96 -28.14
CA GLU A 79 3.90 15.89 -28.92
C GLU A 79 4.57 16.95 -28.03
N GLU A 80 3.79 17.56 -27.13
CA GLU A 80 4.29 18.53 -26.14
C GLU A 80 5.35 17.91 -25.22
N PHE A 81 5.13 16.68 -24.74
CA PHE A 81 6.10 15.96 -23.92
C PHE A 81 7.42 15.71 -24.68
N ASN A 82 7.35 15.27 -25.94
CA ASN A 82 8.55 15.01 -26.76
C ASN A 82 9.35 16.30 -27.04
N ILE A 83 8.67 17.41 -27.31
CA ILE A 83 9.30 18.72 -27.48
C ILE A 83 9.93 19.18 -26.16
N GLY A 84 9.18 19.09 -25.05
CA GLY A 84 9.66 19.42 -23.72
C GLY A 84 10.88 18.59 -23.31
N LYS A 85 10.90 17.30 -23.65
CA LYS A 85 12.03 16.39 -23.38
C LYS A 85 13.32 16.89 -24.05
N ARG A 86 13.23 17.29 -25.32
CA ARG A 86 14.38 17.86 -26.05
C ARG A 86 14.85 19.18 -25.46
N HIS A 87 13.93 20.05 -25.05
CA HIS A 87 14.28 21.29 -24.36
C HIS A 87 14.96 21.05 -23.01
N LEU A 88 14.47 20.07 -22.24
CA LEU A 88 15.07 19.71 -20.97
C LEU A 88 16.50 19.17 -21.14
N ALA A 89 16.70 18.27 -22.11
CA ALA A 89 18.04 17.78 -22.44
C ALA A 89 18.99 18.93 -22.84
N ASN A 90 18.53 19.86 -23.68
CA ASN A 90 19.32 21.04 -24.07
C ASN A 90 19.66 21.95 -22.87
N MET A 91 18.75 22.15 -21.92
CA MET A 91 19.02 22.92 -20.69
C MET A 91 20.05 22.25 -19.79
N MET A 92 20.03 20.92 -19.73
CA MET A 92 20.97 20.13 -18.92
C MET A 92 22.30 19.85 -19.64
N GLY A 93 22.40 20.15 -20.95
CA GLY A 93 23.57 19.87 -21.77
C GLY A 93 23.74 18.39 -22.13
N GLU A 94 22.65 17.61 -22.09
CA GLU A 94 22.65 16.17 -22.38
C GLU A 94 22.14 15.88 -23.80
N ASP A 95 22.46 14.70 -24.32
CA ASP A 95 21.99 14.24 -25.63
C ASP A 95 20.49 13.85 -25.59
N PRO A 96 19.61 14.47 -26.42
CA PRO A 96 18.17 14.24 -26.36
C PRO A 96 17.70 12.81 -26.64
N GLU A 97 18.45 12.05 -27.44
CA GLU A 97 18.07 10.71 -27.86
C GLU A 97 18.37 9.68 -26.77
N THR A 98 19.50 9.84 -26.07
CA THR A 98 19.91 8.99 -24.94
C THR A 98 19.18 9.35 -23.63
N PHE A 99 18.50 10.49 -23.59
CA PHE A 99 17.87 11.02 -22.38
C PHE A 99 16.76 10.11 -21.84
N THR A 100 16.96 9.51 -20.66
CA THR A 100 16.01 8.56 -20.05
C THR A 100 15.02 9.26 -19.11
N GLN A 101 13.98 8.54 -18.66
CA GLN A 101 13.03 9.08 -17.68
C GLN A 101 13.69 9.36 -16.32
N GLU A 102 14.74 8.63 -15.96
CA GLU A 102 15.47 8.87 -14.72
C GLU A 102 16.23 10.21 -14.77
N ASP A 103 16.78 10.55 -15.93
CA ASP A 103 17.47 11.81 -16.16
C ASP A 103 16.49 12.98 -16.13
N ILE A 104 15.28 12.81 -16.69
CA ILE A 104 14.17 13.76 -16.57
C ILE A 104 13.85 13.99 -15.09
N ASP A 105 13.63 12.94 -14.31
CA ASP A 105 13.25 13.04 -12.89
C ASP A 105 14.35 13.74 -12.07
N ARG A 106 15.63 13.47 -12.36
CA ARG A 106 16.78 14.16 -11.74
C ARG A 106 16.83 15.63 -12.12
N ALA A 107 16.68 15.95 -13.40
CA ALA A 107 16.70 17.32 -13.90
C ALA A 107 15.55 18.16 -13.32
N ILE A 108 14.33 17.61 -13.28
CA ILE A 108 13.17 18.28 -12.66
C ILE A 108 13.37 18.49 -11.17
N THR A 109 13.95 17.51 -10.46
CA THR A 109 14.27 17.66 -9.03
C THR A 109 15.28 18.79 -8.78
N TYR A 110 16.23 18.98 -9.70
CA TYR A 110 17.22 20.06 -9.62
C TYR A 110 16.63 21.43 -9.98
N LEU A 111 15.90 21.53 -11.10
CA LEU A 111 15.33 22.80 -11.59
C LEU A 111 14.17 23.30 -10.72
N PHE A 112 13.36 22.38 -10.20
CA PHE A 112 12.17 22.68 -9.39
C PHE A 112 12.22 21.94 -8.05
N PRO A 113 13.16 22.32 -7.14
CA PRO A 113 13.35 21.60 -5.89
C PRO A 113 12.14 21.77 -4.96
N SER A 114 11.41 20.67 -4.77
CA SER A 114 10.24 20.63 -3.89
C SER A 114 10.50 19.80 -2.64
N GLY A 115 10.42 20.45 -1.47
CA GLY A 115 10.56 19.81 -0.16
C GLY A 115 9.30 19.10 0.35
N LEU A 116 8.28 18.92 -0.49
CA LEU A 116 7.02 18.28 -0.09
C LEU A 116 7.26 16.80 0.27
N PHE A 117 6.71 16.35 1.39
CA PHE A 117 6.80 14.95 1.83
C PHE A 117 6.05 14.00 0.88
N GLU A 118 4.90 14.43 0.38
CA GLU A 118 4.09 13.66 -0.56
C GLU A 118 4.74 13.70 -1.95
N LYS A 119 5.24 12.55 -2.42
CA LYS A 119 5.96 12.48 -3.69
C LYS A 119 5.07 12.80 -4.90
N ARG A 120 3.78 12.47 -4.84
CA ARG A 120 2.81 12.71 -5.93
C ARG A 120 2.45 14.19 -6.11
N ALA A 121 2.69 15.03 -5.11
CA ALA A 121 2.43 16.46 -5.16
C ALA A 121 3.65 17.28 -5.63
N ARG A 122 4.78 16.61 -5.88
CA ARG A 122 5.98 17.25 -6.42
C ARG A 122 5.80 17.53 -7.92
N PRO A 123 6.57 18.47 -8.49
CA PRO A 123 6.66 18.63 -9.94
C PRO A 123 7.10 17.31 -10.58
N ILE A 124 6.33 16.84 -11.58
CA ILE A 124 6.59 15.60 -12.29
C ILE A 124 6.37 15.87 -13.78
N MET A 125 7.30 15.39 -14.61
CA MET A 125 7.18 15.39 -16.05
C MET A 125 7.34 13.95 -16.54
N LYS A 126 6.23 13.33 -16.95
CA LYS A 126 6.16 11.92 -17.36
C LYS A 126 5.41 11.78 -18.67
N HIS A 127 5.52 10.61 -19.28
CA HIS A 127 4.74 10.28 -20.46
C HIS A 127 3.23 10.37 -20.15
N PRO A 128 2.39 10.94 -21.05
CA PRO A 128 0.95 11.13 -20.81
C PRO A 128 0.19 9.85 -20.43
N GLU A 129 0.62 8.68 -20.91
CA GLU A 129 -0.01 7.40 -20.57
C GLU A 129 0.16 6.99 -19.09
N GLU A 130 1.19 7.50 -18.40
CA GLU A 130 1.40 7.28 -16.97
C GLU A 130 0.65 8.31 -16.10
N ILE A 131 0.37 9.49 -16.66
CA ILE A 131 -0.28 10.61 -15.94
C ILE A 131 -1.80 10.45 -16.01
N PHE A 132 -2.33 10.27 -17.22
CA PHE A 132 -3.76 10.21 -17.44
C PHE A 132 -4.28 8.77 -17.24
N PRO A 133 -5.42 8.59 -16.57
CA PRO A 133 -5.99 7.27 -16.39
C PRO A 133 -6.45 6.71 -17.74
N LYS A 134 -6.20 5.41 -17.98
CA LYS A 134 -6.69 4.70 -19.16
C LYS A 134 -8.21 4.84 -19.25
N GLN A 135 -8.70 5.29 -20.41
CA GLN A 135 -10.13 5.43 -20.68
C GLN A 135 -10.59 4.38 -21.68
N ARG A 136 -11.85 3.95 -21.56
CA ARG A 136 -12.45 3.08 -22.57
C ARG A 136 -12.63 3.85 -23.87
N ALA A 137 -12.33 3.19 -24.97
CA ALA A 137 -12.70 3.69 -26.29
C ALA A 137 -14.23 3.77 -26.43
N ILE A 138 -14.68 4.52 -27.44
CA ILE A 138 -16.08 4.53 -27.86
C ILE A 138 -16.48 3.08 -28.22
N GLN A 139 -17.63 2.63 -27.71
CA GLN A 139 -18.04 1.22 -27.74
C GLN A 139 -18.98 0.88 -28.91
N TRP A 140 -19.36 1.87 -29.72
CA TRP A 140 -20.27 1.74 -30.87
C TRP A 140 -19.80 2.60 -32.04
N GLY A 141 -20.20 2.22 -33.25
CA GLY A 141 -19.93 2.98 -34.47
C GLY A 141 -20.89 4.16 -34.67
N GLU A 142 -20.75 4.86 -35.79
CA GLU A 142 -21.68 5.92 -36.21
C GLU A 142 -23.11 5.39 -36.44
N ASP A 143 -23.22 4.11 -36.79
CA ASP A 143 -24.47 3.36 -36.92
C ASP A 143 -25.18 3.11 -35.58
N GLY A 144 -24.51 3.37 -34.46
CA GLY A 144 -25.00 3.12 -33.10
C GLY A 144 -24.96 1.65 -32.68
N ARG A 145 -24.37 0.75 -33.49
CA ARG A 145 -24.25 -0.67 -33.15
C ARG A 145 -23.04 -0.89 -32.24
N PRO A 146 -23.19 -1.54 -31.07
CA PRO A 146 -22.05 -1.89 -30.23
C PRO A 146 -21.10 -2.88 -30.89
N PHE A 147 -19.79 -2.69 -30.68
CA PHE A 147 -18.76 -3.57 -31.26
C PHE A 147 -18.71 -4.96 -30.59
N HIS A 148 -19.01 -5.03 -29.29
CA HIS A 148 -18.93 -6.27 -28.53
C HIS A 148 -20.32 -6.84 -28.24
N PHE A 149 -20.50 -8.15 -28.39
CA PHE A 149 -21.80 -8.80 -28.19
C PHE A 149 -22.30 -8.75 -26.73
N LEU A 150 -21.38 -8.79 -25.75
CA LEU A 150 -21.71 -8.63 -24.32
C LEU A 150 -21.84 -7.16 -23.86
N PHE A 151 -21.91 -6.19 -24.77
CA PHE A 151 -22.01 -4.76 -24.42
C PHE A 151 -23.15 -4.46 -23.43
N TYR A 152 -24.33 -5.05 -23.67
CA TYR A 152 -25.53 -4.79 -22.85
C TYR A 152 -25.49 -5.39 -21.44
N THR A 153 -24.43 -6.13 -21.10
CA THR A 153 -24.19 -6.58 -19.70
C THR A 153 -23.66 -5.43 -18.82
N GLY A 154 -23.16 -4.35 -19.42
CA GLY A 154 -22.51 -3.23 -18.74
C GLY A 154 -21.06 -3.48 -18.32
N LYS A 155 -20.63 -4.75 -18.23
CA LYS A 155 -19.26 -5.19 -17.89
C LYS A 155 -18.73 -6.16 -18.94
N GLN A 156 -18.64 -5.66 -20.18
CA GLN A 156 -18.36 -6.51 -21.34
C GLN A 156 -16.98 -7.18 -21.24
N SER A 157 -15.96 -6.48 -20.73
CA SER A 157 -14.60 -7.01 -20.67
C SER A 157 -14.49 -8.11 -19.62
N TYR A 158 -15.11 -7.90 -18.44
CA TYR A 158 -15.17 -8.92 -17.40
C TYR A 158 -15.91 -10.19 -17.85
N TYR A 159 -17.12 -10.06 -18.39
CA TYR A 159 -17.88 -11.24 -18.81
C TYR A 159 -17.27 -11.92 -20.04
N SER A 160 -16.56 -11.19 -20.89
CA SER A 160 -15.78 -11.79 -21.98
C SER A 160 -14.68 -12.69 -21.41
N LEU A 161 -13.90 -12.21 -20.43
CA LEU A 161 -12.91 -13.05 -19.74
C LEU A 161 -13.53 -14.25 -19.03
N MET A 162 -14.68 -14.07 -18.37
CA MET A 162 -15.39 -15.17 -17.71
C MET A 162 -15.84 -16.22 -18.74
N HIS A 163 -16.33 -15.78 -19.89
CA HIS A 163 -16.76 -16.66 -20.98
C HIS A 163 -15.57 -17.41 -21.59
N GLU A 164 -14.45 -16.73 -21.87
CA GLU A 164 -13.22 -17.35 -22.36
C GLU A 164 -12.67 -18.38 -21.36
N ALA A 165 -12.59 -18.01 -20.07
CA ALA A 165 -12.11 -18.90 -19.01
C ALA A 165 -12.99 -20.14 -18.87
N TYR A 166 -14.31 -19.97 -18.87
CA TYR A 166 -15.24 -21.09 -18.83
C TYR A 166 -15.15 -21.97 -20.08
N GLY A 167 -15.00 -21.38 -21.26
CA GLY A 167 -14.76 -22.11 -22.51
C GLY A 167 -13.50 -22.97 -22.44
N LYS A 168 -12.42 -22.46 -21.83
CA LYS A 168 -11.21 -23.26 -21.57
C LYS A 168 -11.45 -24.42 -20.61
N VAL A 169 -12.21 -24.22 -19.54
CA VAL A 169 -12.60 -25.31 -18.62
C VAL A 169 -13.35 -26.40 -19.38
N LEU A 170 -14.34 -26.02 -20.18
CA LEU A 170 -15.13 -26.97 -20.97
C LEU A 170 -14.26 -27.74 -21.97
N HIS A 171 -13.35 -27.06 -22.70
CA HIS A 171 -12.44 -27.72 -23.64
C HIS A 171 -11.51 -28.72 -22.95
N VAL A 172 -11.07 -28.44 -21.72
CA VAL A 172 -10.26 -29.37 -20.92
C VAL A 172 -11.11 -30.58 -20.50
N GLU A 173 -12.36 -30.38 -20.07
CA GLU A 173 -13.29 -31.45 -19.71
C GLU A 173 -13.61 -32.35 -20.91
N GLU A 174 -13.95 -31.78 -22.07
CA GLU A 174 -14.20 -32.51 -23.32
C GLU A 174 -12.99 -33.33 -23.76
N ARG A 175 -11.78 -32.76 -23.67
CA ARG A 175 -10.53 -33.47 -23.99
C ARG A 175 -10.30 -34.65 -23.06
N GLN A 176 -10.55 -34.47 -21.76
CA GLN A 176 -10.43 -35.55 -20.78
C GLN A 176 -11.43 -36.68 -21.07
N ASP A 177 -12.69 -36.35 -21.39
CA ASP A 177 -13.70 -37.35 -21.73
C ASP A 177 -13.33 -38.13 -23.00
N GLN A 178 -12.78 -37.45 -24.02
CA GLN A 178 -12.24 -38.11 -25.21
C GLN A 178 -11.06 -39.04 -24.89
N LEU A 179 -10.16 -38.65 -23.98
CA LEU A 179 -9.03 -39.48 -23.56
C LEU A 179 -9.49 -40.70 -22.73
N ARG A 180 -10.51 -40.53 -21.89
CA ARG A 180 -11.16 -41.63 -21.14
C ARG A 180 -11.82 -42.62 -22.09
N ALA A 181 -12.56 -42.13 -23.09
CA ALA A 181 -13.18 -42.97 -24.11
C ALA A 181 -12.14 -43.79 -24.90
N LYS A 182 -10.92 -43.27 -25.07
CA LYS A 182 -9.79 -43.94 -25.73
C LYS A 182 -8.94 -44.80 -24.78
N GLY A 183 -9.22 -44.82 -23.47
CA GLY A 183 -8.47 -45.58 -22.46
C GLY A 183 -7.07 -45.06 -22.15
N LEU A 184 -6.73 -43.82 -22.56
CA LEU A 184 -5.39 -43.22 -22.42
C LEU A 184 -5.33 -42.16 -21.30
N PHE A 185 -6.23 -42.23 -20.33
CA PHE A 185 -6.30 -41.24 -19.26
C PHE A 185 -5.11 -41.40 -18.30
N SER A 186 -4.29 -40.36 -18.20
CA SER A 186 -3.23 -40.26 -17.20
C SER A 186 -3.74 -39.49 -16.00
N GLU A 187 -3.81 -40.15 -14.84
CA GLU A 187 -4.36 -39.56 -13.60
C GLU A 187 -3.41 -38.58 -12.90
N LYS A 188 -2.18 -38.38 -13.40
CA LYS A 188 -1.18 -37.57 -12.69
C LYS A 188 -1.26 -36.12 -13.15
N PRO A 189 -1.90 -35.21 -12.38
CA PRO A 189 -1.74 -33.78 -12.62
C PRO A 189 -0.26 -33.45 -12.43
N LYS A 190 0.31 -32.68 -13.36
CA LYS A 190 1.62 -32.06 -13.17
C LYS A 190 1.46 -31.04 -12.04
N THR A 191 1.75 -31.43 -10.80
CA THR A 191 1.76 -30.53 -9.65
C THR A 191 2.84 -29.48 -9.89
N LYS A 192 2.43 -28.27 -10.26
CA LYS A 192 3.34 -27.12 -10.32
C LYS A 192 3.52 -26.56 -8.92
N ASP A 193 4.76 -26.29 -8.54
CA ASP A 193 5.07 -25.62 -7.29
C ASP A 193 4.50 -24.19 -7.33
N PRO A 194 3.54 -23.84 -6.46
CA PRO A 194 2.94 -22.50 -6.45
C PRO A 194 3.84 -21.45 -5.79
N ILE A 195 4.99 -21.87 -5.25
CA ILE A 195 5.86 -21.06 -4.39
C ILE A 195 6.45 -19.92 -5.22
N GLY A 196 6.16 -18.68 -4.82
CA GLY A 196 6.67 -17.48 -5.47
C GLY A 196 5.76 -16.86 -6.53
N SER A 197 4.51 -17.33 -6.66
CA SER A 197 3.49 -16.67 -7.50
C SER A 197 2.24 -16.32 -6.70
N ARG A 198 1.62 -15.17 -7.01
CA ARG A 198 0.31 -14.76 -6.50
C ARG A 198 -0.66 -14.48 -7.64
N TRP A 199 -1.95 -14.57 -7.36
CA TRP A 199 -2.98 -14.04 -8.26
C TRP A 199 -2.92 -12.50 -8.32
N LEU A 200 -3.39 -11.95 -9.45
CA LEU A 200 -3.64 -10.51 -9.60
C LEU A 200 -4.56 -10.01 -8.48
N ILE A 201 -4.25 -8.86 -7.91
CA ILE A 201 -5.15 -8.19 -6.96
C ILE A 201 -6.31 -7.55 -7.75
N LYS A 202 -7.45 -7.33 -7.09
CA LYS A 202 -8.62 -6.66 -7.67
C LYS A 202 -8.25 -5.37 -8.43
N GLU A 203 -7.44 -4.50 -7.84
CA GLU A 203 -7.03 -3.23 -8.46
C GLU A 203 -6.25 -3.45 -9.76
N GLU A 204 -5.37 -4.45 -9.80
CA GLU A 204 -4.60 -4.81 -11.00
C GLU A 204 -5.51 -5.39 -12.10
N LEU A 205 -6.55 -6.14 -11.70
CA LEU A 205 -7.54 -6.68 -12.63
C LEU A 205 -8.45 -5.59 -13.20
N GLU A 206 -8.87 -4.63 -12.38
CA GLU A 206 -9.64 -3.45 -12.82
C GLU A 206 -8.84 -2.59 -13.80
N GLU A 207 -7.54 -2.41 -13.56
CA GLU A 207 -6.65 -1.67 -14.47
C GLU A 207 -6.51 -2.39 -15.82
N MET A 208 -6.30 -3.70 -15.80
CA MET A 208 -6.15 -4.50 -17.02
C MET A 208 -7.44 -4.49 -17.87
N LEU A 209 -8.60 -4.54 -17.22
CA LEU A 209 -9.89 -4.53 -17.90
C LEU A 209 -10.43 -3.13 -18.23
N VAL A 210 -9.90 -2.09 -17.58
CA VAL A 210 -10.46 -0.74 -17.56
C VAL A 210 -11.94 -0.78 -17.14
N GLU A 211 -12.27 -1.64 -16.18
CA GLU A 211 -13.64 -1.83 -15.68
C GLU A 211 -13.66 -1.89 -14.15
N LYS A 212 -14.71 -1.31 -13.54
CA LYS A 212 -14.93 -1.42 -12.09
C LYS A 212 -15.54 -2.77 -11.76
N LEU A 213 -15.00 -3.43 -10.74
CA LEU A 213 -15.42 -4.76 -10.31
C LEU A 213 -15.95 -4.75 -8.87
N SER A 214 -16.90 -5.64 -8.60
CA SER A 214 -17.27 -5.98 -7.22
C SER A 214 -16.29 -7.00 -6.64
N ASP A 215 -16.17 -7.05 -5.32
CA ASP A 215 -15.35 -8.07 -4.65
C ASP A 215 -15.90 -9.49 -4.91
N GLN A 216 -17.23 -9.59 -5.09
CA GLN A 216 -17.88 -10.85 -5.47
C GLN A 216 -17.47 -11.29 -6.88
N ASP A 217 -17.48 -10.37 -7.84
CA ASP A 217 -17.10 -10.66 -9.24
C ASP A 217 -15.64 -11.15 -9.31
N TYR A 218 -14.75 -10.48 -8.57
CA TYR A 218 -13.36 -10.89 -8.44
C TYR A 218 -13.23 -12.29 -7.82
N ALA A 219 -13.94 -12.56 -6.72
CA ALA A 219 -13.91 -13.87 -6.07
C ALA A 219 -14.42 -15.00 -6.97
N GLN A 220 -15.45 -14.75 -7.80
CA GLN A 220 -15.94 -15.74 -8.77
C GLN A 220 -14.90 -16.02 -9.87
N PHE A 221 -14.23 -14.98 -10.36
CA PHE A 221 -13.18 -15.14 -11.36
C PHE A 221 -12.01 -15.97 -10.82
N ILE A 222 -11.55 -15.69 -9.59
CA ILE A 222 -10.48 -16.47 -8.96
C ILE A 222 -10.90 -17.93 -8.78
N ARG A 223 -12.13 -18.22 -8.33
CA ARG A 223 -12.63 -19.60 -8.23
C ARG A 223 -12.58 -20.35 -9.57
N LEU A 224 -12.87 -19.67 -10.68
CA LEU A 224 -12.76 -20.28 -12.01
C LEU A 224 -11.31 -20.58 -12.38
N LEU A 225 -10.38 -19.66 -12.09
CA LEU A 225 -8.95 -19.88 -12.35
C LEU A 225 -8.36 -20.98 -11.47
N GLU A 226 -8.78 -21.07 -10.20
CA GLU A 226 -8.41 -22.16 -9.29
C GLU A 226 -8.95 -23.50 -9.80
N ARG A 227 -10.21 -23.54 -10.25
CA ARG A 227 -10.80 -24.74 -10.87
C ARG A 227 -10.02 -25.14 -12.13
N LEU A 228 -9.68 -24.20 -13.00
CA LEU A 228 -8.91 -24.47 -14.20
C LEU A 228 -7.51 -24.99 -13.85
N SER A 229 -6.84 -24.38 -12.86
CA SER A 229 -5.52 -24.83 -12.39
C SER A 229 -5.53 -26.20 -11.70
N ALA A 230 -6.69 -26.66 -11.19
CA ALA A 230 -6.83 -27.99 -10.60
C ALA A 230 -6.97 -29.09 -11.66
N LEU A 231 -7.41 -28.74 -12.88
CA LEU A 231 -7.48 -29.67 -14.00
C LEU A 231 -6.10 -29.80 -14.69
N PRO A 232 -5.81 -30.96 -15.32
CA PRO A 232 -4.70 -31.09 -16.26
C PRO A 232 -4.75 -30.02 -17.36
N CYS A 233 -3.89 -29.01 -17.24
CA CYS A 233 -3.77 -27.91 -18.20
C CYS A 233 -2.70 -28.25 -19.27
N ASP A 234 -2.97 -27.92 -20.53
CA ASP A 234 -1.95 -27.89 -21.58
C ASP A 234 -1.30 -26.51 -21.67
N ALA A 235 -0.28 -26.35 -22.53
CA ALA A 235 0.52 -25.13 -22.62
C ALA A 235 -0.32 -23.86 -22.87
N ALA A 236 -1.39 -23.94 -23.69
CA ALA A 236 -2.23 -22.79 -24.00
C ALA A 236 -3.05 -22.31 -22.79
N GLU A 237 -3.56 -23.23 -21.97
CA GLU A 237 -4.26 -22.92 -20.73
C GLU A 237 -3.30 -22.37 -19.68
N GLU A 238 -2.06 -22.87 -19.64
CA GLU A 238 -1.02 -22.37 -18.76
C GLU A 238 -0.59 -20.94 -19.11
N GLU A 239 -0.47 -20.60 -20.39
CA GLU A 239 -0.22 -19.23 -20.86
C GLU A 239 -1.38 -18.30 -20.46
N PHE A 240 -2.62 -18.76 -20.59
CA PHE A 240 -3.80 -17.99 -20.18
C PHE A 240 -3.79 -17.71 -18.67
N VAL A 241 -3.57 -18.73 -17.84
CA VAL A 241 -3.43 -18.57 -16.38
C VAL A 241 -2.23 -17.69 -16.02
N GLY A 242 -1.13 -17.81 -16.77
CA GLY A 242 0.09 -17.03 -16.59
C GLY A 242 -0.15 -15.52 -16.68
N ARG A 243 -1.07 -15.06 -17.53
CA ARG A 243 -1.46 -13.63 -17.64
C ARG A 243 -2.01 -13.07 -16.32
N PHE A 244 -2.64 -13.93 -15.52
CA PHE A 244 -3.27 -13.54 -14.25
C PHE A 244 -2.41 -13.83 -13.02
N ARG A 245 -1.16 -14.27 -13.21
CA ARG A 245 -0.20 -14.49 -12.13
C ARG A 245 0.86 -13.40 -12.12
N ARG A 246 1.28 -13.04 -10.91
CA ARG A 246 2.41 -12.14 -10.66
C ARG A 246 3.46 -12.86 -9.84
N THR A 247 4.72 -12.67 -10.20
CA THR A 247 5.85 -13.19 -9.44
C THR A 247 5.97 -12.41 -8.14
N VAL A 248 6.16 -13.12 -7.04
CA VAL A 248 6.40 -12.56 -5.71
C VAL A 248 7.85 -12.80 -5.37
N THR A 249 8.58 -11.71 -5.15
CA THR A 249 9.95 -11.77 -4.65
C THR A 249 9.93 -12.18 -3.18
N VAL A 250 10.15 -13.47 -2.93
CA VAL A 250 10.34 -13.97 -1.56
C VAL A 250 11.76 -13.65 -1.13
N GLN A 251 11.92 -12.58 -0.34
CA GLN A 251 13.21 -12.28 0.29
C GLN A 251 13.53 -13.38 1.30
N SER A 252 14.69 -14.02 1.14
CA SER A 252 15.16 -15.00 2.12
C SER A 252 15.46 -14.28 3.44
N LYS A 253 15.07 -14.89 4.56
CA LYS A 253 15.36 -14.35 5.91
C LYS A 253 16.79 -14.66 6.38
N LYS A 254 17.66 -15.15 5.48
CA LYS A 254 19.05 -15.47 5.82
C LYS A 254 19.74 -14.18 6.24
N HIS A 255 20.44 -14.23 7.38
CA HIS A 255 21.22 -13.09 7.83
C HIS A 255 22.43 -12.91 6.91
N LEU A 256 22.75 -11.66 6.55
CA LEU A 256 23.97 -11.37 5.80
C LEU A 256 25.16 -11.54 6.75
N ILE A 257 26.05 -12.47 6.44
CA ILE A 257 27.27 -12.71 7.22
C ILE A 257 28.33 -11.72 6.75
N GLU A 258 28.87 -10.91 7.66
CA GLU A 258 29.98 -10.01 7.33
C GLU A 258 31.27 -10.82 7.08
N PRO A 259 32.06 -10.48 6.05
CA PRO A 259 33.33 -11.17 5.80
C PRO A 259 34.31 -10.94 6.95
N LEU A 260 35.10 -11.96 7.28
CA LEU A 260 36.15 -11.85 8.30
C LEU A 260 37.22 -10.88 7.83
N GLN A 261 37.66 -10.03 8.74
CA GLN A 261 38.79 -9.12 8.55
C GLN A 261 40.00 -9.67 9.31
N TYR A 262 41.20 -9.25 8.91
CA TYR A 262 42.45 -9.64 9.55
C TYR A 262 43.18 -8.39 10.01
N ASP A 263 43.70 -8.41 11.23
CA ASP A 263 44.53 -7.32 11.74
C ASP A 263 45.99 -7.43 11.27
N GLU A 264 46.81 -6.46 11.66
CA GLU A 264 48.25 -6.44 11.35
C GLU A 264 49.01 -7.65 11.93
N GLN A 265 48.44 -8.31 12.95
CA GLN A 265 48.99 -9.49 13.60
C GLN A 265 48.50 -10.81 12.97
N GLY A 266 47.63 -10.72 11.94
CA GLY A 266 47.04 -11.86 11.25
C GLY A 266 45.89 -12.54 12.00
N MET A 267 45.37 -11.94 13.07
CA MET A 267 44.22 -12.44 13.81
C MET A 267 42.92 -12.10 13.09
N ALA A 268 42.08 -13.11 12.89
CA ALA A 268 40.78 -12.94 12.28
C ALA A 268 39.81 -12.29 13.28
N PHE A 269 39.20 -11.17 12.90
CA PHE A 269 38.16 -10.49 13.67
C PHE A 269 36.95 -10.17 12.80
N SER A 270 35.81 -9.99 13.46
CA SER A 270 34.59 -9.51 12.82
C SER A 270 34.06 -8.30 13.56
N THR A 271 33.45 -7.39 12.80
CA THR A 271 32.79 -6.20 13.32
C THR A 271 31.29 -6.43 13.40
N GLY A 272 30.63 -5.78 14.35
CA GLY A 272 29.19 -5.80 14.44
C GLY A 272 28.67 -4.51 15.03
N GLN A 273 27.58 -3.99 14.46
CA GLN A 273 26.91 -2.79 14.96
C GLN A 273 25.57 -3.15 15.62
N GLY A 274 25.31 -2.53 16.76
CA GLY A 274 24.10 -2.73 17.55
C GLY A 274 23.46 -1.41 17.97
N LYS A 275 22.13 -1.37 17.95
CA LYS A 275 21.35 -0.21 18.41
C LYS A 275 20.23 -0.65 19.34
N ARG A 276 20.09 0.03 20.47
CA ARG A 276 18.96 -0.15 21.39
C ARG A 276 18.54 1.18 22.01
N LYS A 277 17.28 1.57 21.77
CA LYS A 277 16.77 2.89 22.17
C LYS A 277 17.67 4.00 21.59
N THR A 278 18.36 4.73 22.45
CA THR A 278 19.31 5.80 22.10
C THR A 278 20.77 5.39 22.25
N ALA A 279 21.06 4.14 22.64
CA ALA A 279 22.41 3.61 22.72
C ALA A 279 22.81 2.97 21.38
N ASN A 280 24.00 3.31 20.92
CA ASN A 280 24.66 2.69 19.77
C ASN A 280 25.94 2.02 20.28
N ALA A 281 26.22 0.82 19.78
CA ALA A 281 27.39 0.04 20.12
C ALA A 281 28.05 -0.51 18.85
N GLU A 282 29.37 -0.53 18.85
CA GLU A 282 30.19 -1.23 17.88
C GLU A 282 31.03 -2.25 18.65
N ALA A 283 31.01 -3.50 18.19
CA ALA A 283 31.75 -4.59 18.81
C ALA A 283 32.69 -5.19 17.78
N VAL A 284 33.93 -5.40 18.19
CA VAL A 284 34.93 -6.18 17.46
C VAL A 284 35.11 -7.48 18.23
N VAL A 285 34.91 -8.61 17.55
CA VAL A 285 35.04 -9.95 18.13
C VAL A 285 36.19 -10.66 17.44
N TYR A 286 37.15 -11.12 18.23
CA TYR A 286 38.30 -11.88 17.75
C TYR A 286 37.97 -13.38 17.72
N GLY A 287 38.42 -14.07 16.66
CA GLY A 287 38.10 -15.48 16.42
C GLY A 287 38.61 -16.43 17.50
N HIS A 288 39.78 -16.14 18.08
CA HIS A 288 40.36 -16.87 19.19
C HIS A 288 40.72 -15.90 20.31
N GLY A 289 40.38 -16.26 21.55
CA GLY A 289 40.62 -15.42 22.70
C GLY A 289 40.49 -16.18 24.03
N SER A 290 40.69 -15.44 25.11
CA SER A 290 40.63 -15.91 26.50
C SER A 290 39.30 -15.61 27.20
N GLY A 291 38.34 -14.97 26.51
CA GLY A 291 37.07 -14.53 27.09
C GLY A 291 37.13 -13.13 27.68
N LYS A 292 38.12 -12.32 27.31
CA LYS A 292 38.23 -10.92 27.75
C LYS A 292 37.21 -10.07 27.02
N ILE A 293 36.44 -9.30 27.78
CA ILE A 293 35.44 -8.38 27.25
C ILE A 293 35.74 -6.99 27.80
N GLU A 294 36.18 -6.11 26.90
CA GLU A 294 36.48 -4.72 27.20
C GLU A 294 35.39 -3.81 26.62
N ILE A 295 34.94 -2.84 27.40
CA ILE A 295 33.90 -1.88 27.06
C ILE A 295 34.46 -0.48 27.28
N ASN A 296 34.64 0.29 26.21
CA ASN A 296 35.27 1.62 26.23
C ASN A 296 36.65 1.62 26.92
N GLY A 297 37.43 0.55 26.75
CA GLY A 297 38.76 0.39 27.36
C GLY A 297 38.75 0.00 28.84
N VAL A 298 37.59 -0.40 29.37
CA VAL A 298 37.44 -0.86 30.77
C VAL A 298 36.83 -2.26 30.79
N ASP A 299 37.22 -3.11 31.75
CA ASP A 299 36.64 -4.44 31.91
C ASP A 299 35.12 -4.41 32.08
N TYR A 300 34.43 -5.36 31.45
CA TYR A 300 32.96 -5.44 31.49
C TYR A 300 32.39 -5.59 32.92
N LEU A 301 33.13 -6.20 33.86
CA LEU A 301 32.72 -6.31 35.26
C LEU A 301 32.66 -4.95 35.96
N LEU A 302 33.61 -4.07 35.66
CA LEU A 302 33.68 -2.73 36.23
C LEU A 302 32.66 -1.80 35.55
N TYR A 303 32.50 -1.94 34.23
CA TYR A 303 31.56 -1.13 33.46
C TYR A 303 30.09 -1.44 33.80
N PHE A 304 29.74 -2.73 33.95
CA PHE A 304 28.40 -3.18 34.31
C PHE A 304 28.39 -3.84 35.71
N PRO A 305 28.21 -3.05 36.78
CA PRO A 305 28.14 -3.59 38.13
C PRO A 305 26.89 -4.48 38.32
N VAL A 306 25.80 -4.19 37.61
CA VAL A 306 24.53 -4.92 37.71
C VAL A 306 24.61 -6.27 36.99
N THR A 307 24.26 -7.36 37.67
CA THR A 307 24.30 -8.72 37.11
C THR A 307 23.42 -8.88 35.86
N GLN A 308 22.23 -8.26 35.85
CA GLN A 308 21.32 -8.30 34.71
C GLN A 308 21.97 -7.81 33.41
N ASP A 309 22.79 -6.76 33.48
CA ASP A 309 23.46 -6.22 32.29
C ASP A 309 24.57 -7.18 31.80
N ARG A 310 25.25 -7.88 32.73
CA ARG A 310 26.25 -8.92 32.43
C ARG A 310 25.63 -10.17 31.81
N GLU A 311 24.46 -10.60 32.28
CA GLU A 311 23.71 -11.72 31.70
C GLU A 311 23.35 -11.45 30.22
N GLN A 312 23.01 -10.21 29.87
CA GLN A 312 22.73 -9.84 28.48
C GLN A 312 23.96 -9.99 27.58
N LEU A 313 25.16 -9.67 28.08
CA LEU A 313 26.42 -9.86 27.33
C LEU A 313 26.79 -11.33 27.19
N MET A 314 26.51 -12.14 28.22
CA MET A 314 26.80 -13.57 28.24
C MET A 314 25.88 -14.37 27.31
N PHE A 315 24.64 -13.92 27.11
CA PHE A 315 23.59 -14.67 26.41
C PHE A 315 23.98 -15.16 24.99
N PRO A 316 24.58 -14.36 24.09
CA PRO A 316 24.99 -14.84 22.77
C PRO A 316 26.05 -15.94 22.83
N PHE A 317 27.05 -15.83 23.72
CA PHE A 317 28.11 -16.82 23.87
C PHE A 317 27.62 -18.11 24.52
N HIS A 318 26.72 -17.98 25.50
CA HIS A 318 26.11 -19.13 26.16
C HIS A 318 25.21 -19.90 25.20
N PHE A 319 24.42 -19.20 24.38
CA PHE A 319 23.54 -19.83 23.39
C PHE A 319 24.27 -20.71 22.36
N LEU A 320 25.54 -20.39 22.09
CA LEU A 320 26.39 -21.07 21.11
C LEU A 320 27.40 -22.05 21.75
N ASP A 321 27.40 -22.19 23.08
CA ASP A 321 28.41 -22.98 23.81
C ASP A 321 29.87 -22.53 23.51
N ARG A 322 30.09 -21.20 23.41
CA ARG A 322 31.39 -20.58 23.11
C ARG A 322 31.89 -19.61 24.20
N LEU A 323 31.46 -19.81 25.44
CA LEU A 323 31.97 -19.04 26.56
C LEU A 323 33.50 -19.22 26.69
N GLY A 324 34.22 -18.10 26.81
CA GLY A 324 35.68 -18.08 27.00
C GLY A 324 36.52 -18.36 25.74
N LYS A 325 35.91 -18.46 24.55
CA LYS A 325 36.63 -18.75 23.30
C LYS A 325 37.01 -17.51 22.48
N HIS A 326 36.36 -16.38 22.75
CA HIS A 326 36.48 -15.15 21.96
C HIS A 326 36.86 -13.99 22.87
N ASP A 327 37.70 -13.09 22.37
CA ASP A 327 37.93 -11.79 22.99
C ASP A 327 37.10 -10.73 22.28
N VAL A 328 36.62 -9.75 23.04
CA VAL A 328 35.66 -8.74 22.57
C VAL A 328 36.11 -7.37 23.01
N THR A 329 36.24 -6.45 22.05
CA THR A 329 36.44 -5.03 22.32
C THR A 329 35.22 -4.27 21.82
N CYS A 330 34.52 -3.59 22.73
CA CYS A 330 33.29 -2.85 22.44
C CYS A 330 33.47 -1.36 22.67
N THR A 331 32.95 -0.56 21.76
CA THR A 331 32.71 0.88 21.99
C THR A 331 31.21 1.12 22.07
N VAL A 332 30.76 1.82 23.11
CA VAL A 332 29.33 2.12 23.32
C VAL A 332 29.13 3.58 23.72
N SER A 333 28.15 4.21 23.08
CA SER A 333 27.79 5.61 23.32
C SER A 333 26.27 5.82 23.41
N GLY A 334 25.88 6.79 24.25
CA GLY A 334 24.48 7.16 24.46
C GLY A 334 23.67 6.18 25.31
N GLY A 335 22.39 6.54 25.53
CA GLY A 335 21.44 5.75 26.34
C GLY A 335 21.79 5.68 27.83
N GLY A 336 21.32 4.61 28.49
CA GLY A 336 21.69 4.24 29.86
C GLY A 336 22.08 2.76 29.96
N ARG A 337 22.42 2.27 31.16
CA ARG A 337 23.06 0.96 31.40
C ARG A 337 22.43 -0.21 30.62
N SER A 338 21.13 -0.47 30.78
CA SER A 338 20.50 -1.65 30.19
C SER A 338 20.23 -1.50 28.70
N SER A 339 20.13 -0.26 28.21
CA SER A 339 20.13 -0.03 26.75
C SER A 339 21.50 -0.29 26.14
N GLN A 340 22.58 0.12 26.82
CA GLN A 340 23.95 -0.14 26.37
C GLN A 340 24.24 -1.65 26.35
N ALA A 341 23.93 -2.37 27.42
CA ALA A 341 24.09 -3.82 27.48
C ALA A 341 23.34 -4.55 26.34
N GLY A 342 22.10 -4.13 26.04
CA GLY A 342 21.35 -4.72 24.94
C GLY A 342 21.82 -4.29 23.54
N ALA A 343 22.42 -3.09 23.40
CA ALA A 343 23.04 -2.67 22.15
C ALA A 343 24.30 -3.50 21.88
N ILE A 344 25.15 -3.68 22.90
CA ILE A 344 26.36 -4.52 22.83
C ILE A 344 25.99 -5.96 22.52
N ARG A 345 24.98 -6.53 23.21
CA ARG A 345 24.48 -7.88 22.93
C ARG A 345 24.16 -8.09 21.45
N LEU A 346 23.48 -7.13 20.81
CA LEU A 346 23.16 -7.21 19.39
C LEU A 346 24.41 -7.08 18.50
N ALA A 347 25.32 -6.16 18.84
CA ALA A 347 26.58 -5.97 18.13
C ALA A 347 27.44 -7.24 18.14
N VAL A 348 27.63 -7.81 19.34
CA VAL A 348 28.37 -9.07 19.56
C VAL A 348 27.70 -10.23 18.85
N ALA A 349 26.36 -10.36 18.94
CA ALA A 349 25.65 -11.43 18.25
C ALA A 349 25.82 -11.38 16.72
N ARG A 350 25.84 -10.18 16.13
CA ARG A 350 26.09 -9.99 14.68
C ARG A 350 27.52 -10.32 14.30
N ALA A 351 28.50 -9.82 15.06
CA ALA A 351 29.90 -10.12 14.84
C ALA A 351 30.18 -11.63 14.94
N LEU A 352 29.55 -12.32 15.90
CA LEU A 352 29.69 -13.75 16.09
C LEU A 352 29.25 -14.58 14.88
N CYS A 353 28.27 -14.12 14.08
CA CYS A 353 27.78 -14.86 12.92
C CYS A 353 28.87 -15.23 11.91
N SER A 354 29.97 -14.48 11.83
CA SER A 354 31.08 -14.78 10.92
C SER A 354 31.89 -16.01 11.32
N PHE A 355 31.86 -16.41 12.60
CA PHE A 355 32.64 -17.55 13.11
C PHE A 355 31.83 -18.85 13.21
N ILE A 356 30.60 -18.85 12.70
CA ILE A 356 29.55 -19.82 13.04
C ILE A 356 28.96 -20.46 11.77
N THR A 357 28.34 -21.62 11.91
CA THR A 357 27.63 -22.33 10.83
C THR A 357 26.30 -21.64 10.46
N GLU A 358 25.81 -21.83 9.23
CA GLU A 358 24.54 -21.22 8.79
C GLU A 358 23.33 -21.63 9.67
N ASP A 359 23.32 -22.86 10.18
CA ASP A 359 22.23 -23.39 11.02
C ASP A 359 22.19 -22.71 12.39
N GLU A 360 23.34 -22.55 13.04
CA GLU A 360 23.47 -21.82 14.31
C GLU A 360 23.04 -20.34 14.15
N VAL A 361 23.35 -19.70 13.01
CA VAL A 361 22.88 -18.33 12.71
C VAL A 361 21.35 -18.27 12.64
N GLU A 362 20.71 -19.27 12.02
CA GLU A 362 19.25 -19.35 11.96
C GLU A 362 18.64 -19.58 13.35
N TRP A 363 19.27 -20.38 14.21
CA TRP A 363 18.85 -20.53 15.61
C TRP A 363 18.97 -19.21 16.39
N MET A 364 20.06 -18.45 16.22
CA MET A 364 20.23 -17.13 16.82
C MET A 364 19.16 -16.14 16.33
N ARG A 365 18.79 -16.21 15.04
CA ARG A 365 17.71 -15.42 14.46
C ARG A 365 16.37 -15.74 15.13
N GLN A 366 16.06 -17.02 15.31
CA GLN A 366 14.84 -17.50 15.96
C GLN A 366 14.79 -17.15 17.46
N ALA A 367 15.94 -17.20 18.15
CA ALA A 367 16.08 -16.76 19.54
C ALA A 367 15.98 -15.22 19.72
N GLY A 368 15.91 -14.44 18.63
CA GLY A 368 15.79 -13.00 18.67
C GLY A 368 17.09 -12.25 19.00
N LEU A 369 18.25 -12.90 18.86
CA LEU A 369 19.56 -12.30 19.10
C LEU A 369 19.97 -11.30 18.02
N LEU A 370 19.58 -11.58 16.77
CA LEU A 370 19.94 -10.78 15.59
C LEU A 370 18.91 -9.68 15.25
N THR A 371 17.79 -9.63 15.96
CA THR A 371 16.69 -8.69 15.71
C THR A 371 16.89 -7.41 16.52
N THR A 372 16.86 -6.26 15.86
CA THR A 372 16.86 -4.96 16.53
C THR A 372 15.54 -4.73 17.26
N ASP A 373 15.59 -4.39 18.55
CA ASP A 373 14.38 -4.10 19.35
C ASP A 373 13.78 -2.74 18.93
N PRO A 374 12.58 -2.70 18.30
CA PRO A 374 11.98 -1.46 17.81
C PRO A 374 11.33 -0.64 18.93
N ARG A 375 11.28 -1.14 20.17
CA ARG A 375 10.59 -0.46 21.29
C ARG A 375 11.37 0.77 21.72
N VAL A 376 10.85 1.93 21.34
CA VAL A 376 11.37 3.26 21.69
C VAL A 376 10.38 4.05 22.55
N ARG A 377 10.88 5.05 23.28
CA ARG A 377 10.01 5.91 24.10
C ARG A 377 9.05 6.67 23.20
N GLU A 378 7.77 6.47 23.41
CA GLU A 378 6.73 7.19 22.68
C GLU A 378 6.63 8.66 23.14
N ARG A 379 6.42 9.59 22.20
CA ARG A 379 6.27 11.01 22.51
C ARG A 379 5.00 11.29 23.35
N LYS A 380 5.07 12.32 24.20
CA LYS A 380 3.91 12.91 24.89
C LYS A 380 2.97 13.57 23.87
N LYS A 381 1.65 13.55 24.14
CA LYS A 381 0.64 14.20 23.29
C LYS A 381 0.14 15.47 24.00
N PRO A 382 -0.14 16.55 23.26
CA PRO A 382 -0.83 17.71 23.85
C PRO A 382 -2.20 17.27 24.40
N GLY A 383 -2.63 17.87 25.51
CA GLY A 383 -3.87 17.51 26.20
C GLY A 383 -3.82 16.19 26.98
N GLN A 384 -2.64 15.59 27.20
CA GLN A 384 -2.46 14.36 27.98
C GLN A 384 -1.31 14.54 28.98
N GLU A 385 -1.37 13.81 30.09
CA GLU A 385 -0.33 13.86 31.12
C GLU A 385 0.96 13.19 30.64
N GLY A 386 0.83 12.03 29.98
CA GLY A 386 1.94 11.27 29.43
C GLY A 386 1.75 10.90 27.96
N ALA A 387 2.50 9.90 27.48
CA ALA A 387 2.32 9.36 26.14
C ALA A 387 0.97 8.63 25.97
N ARG A 388 0.48 8.00 27.03
CA ARG A 388 -0.81 7.27 27.06
C ARG A 388 -1.70 7.67 28.24
N ARG A 389 -1.09 8.03 29.38
CA ARG A 389 -1.79 8.51 30.59
C ARG A 389 -2.53 9.81 30.28
N LYS A 390 -3.84 9.81 30.54
CA LYS A 390 -4.70 11.00 30.45
C LYS A 390 -4.72 11.71 31.80
N PHE A 391 -5.05 13.00 31.80
CA PHE A 391 -5.40 13.69 33.03
C PHE A 391 -6.65 13.07 33.66
N THR A 392 -6.80 13.25 34.98
CA THR A 392 -7.99 12.83 35.69
C THR A 392 -9.22 13.49 35.09
N TRP A 393 -10.12 12.70 34.52
CA TRP A 393 -11.38 13.19 33.99
C TRP A 393 -12.35 13.48 35.14
N LYS A 394 -12.84 14.72 35.23
CA LYS A 394 -13.88 15.12 36.18
C LYS A 394 -15.23 15.08 35.46
N LYS A 395 -16.15 14.25 35.95
CA LYS A 395 -17.49 14.08 35.36
C LYS A 395 -18.46 15.21 35.71
N ARG A 396 -18.24 15.88 36.85
CA ARG A 396 -19.21 16.77 37.52
C ARG A 396 -18.77 18.22 37.44
#